data_AF-A0A1G3M0H8-F1
#
_entry.id   AF-A0A1G3M0H8-F1
#
_cell.length_a   1.000
_cell.length_b   1.000
_cell.length_c   1.000
_cell.angle_alpha   90.00
_cell.angle_beta   90.00
_cell.angle_gamma   90.00
#
_symmetry.space_group_name_H-M   'P 1'
#
loop_
_entity.id
_entity.type
_entity.pdbx_description
1 polymer ?
#
loop_
_entity_poly.entity_id
_entity_poly.type
_entity_poly.pdbx_seq_one_letter_code
_entity_poly.pdbx_strand_id
1 'polypeptide(L)'
;MESLKAWGYGIEASRKGYELAWDDGLAGWELDSPGPVLLMDSVGSTMDEARRLAFGGAPSGASVMALRQTAGRGRNGSVWDSPSGGLYLSVVIRSRLPLSHGGALSLETALITLRVLAEAGASSLEFDWPNSLASRVGNPGAYLEARSRKVGGILVEAHGDIGASDFY
;
A
#
# COMPACT_ATOMS: atom_id res chain seq x y z
N MET A 1 7.13 -10.57 25.88
CA MET A 1 6.61 -11.74 25.14
C MET A 1 5.16 -11.56 24.74
N GLU A 2 4.25 -11.17 25.65
CA GLU A 2 2.85 -10.89 25.29
C GLU A 2 2.71 -9.82 24.21
N SER A 3 3.52 -8.76 24.25
CA SER A 3 3.51 -7.71 23.22
C SER A 3 3.87 -8.23 21.81
N LEU A 4 4.83 -9.15 21.71
CA LEU A 4 5.23 -9.74 20.42
C LEU A 4 4.12 -10.65 19.87
N LYS A 5 3.49 -11.46 20.72
CA LYS A 5 2.31 -12.25 20.31
C LYS A 5 1.14 -11.36 19.90
N ALA A 6 0.93 -10.25 20.60
CA ALA A 6 -0.09 -9.26 20.25
C ALA A 6 0.20 -8.52 18.93
N TRP A 7 1.46 -8.47 18.50
CA TRP A 7 1.88 -7.90 17.22
C TRP A 7 1.88 -8.92 16.06
N GLY A 8 1.43 -10.15 16.29
CA GLY A 8 1.35 -11.17 15.25
C GLY A 8 2.60 -12.03 15.09
N TYR A 9 3.54 -12.01 16.04
CA TYR A 9 4.66 -12.95 16.03
C TYR A 9 4.27 -14.27 16.70
N GLY A 10 4.45 -15.38 15.99
CA GLY A 10 4.33 -16.72 16.53
C GLY A 10 5.55 -17.07 17.38
N ILE A 11 5.50 -16.84 18.70
CA ILE A 11 6.60 -17.20 19.60
C ILE A 11 6.29 -18.48 20.37
N GLU A 12 7.14 -19.49 20.16
CA GLU A 12 7.15 -20.73 20.92
C GLU A 12 8.13 -20.65 22.10
N ALA A 13 7.71 -21.17 23.25
CA ALA A 13 8.51 -21.19 24.47
C ALA A 13 8.93 -22.62 24.79
N SER A 14 10.22 -22.82 25.05
CA SER A 14 10.80 -24.10 25.45
C SER A 14 11.71 -23.96 26.67
N ARG A 15 12.18 -25.09 27.22
CA ARG A 15 13.21 -25.08 28.29
C ARG A 15 14.53 -24.43 27.87
N LYS A 16 14.80 -24.28 26.57
CA LYS A 16 16.02 -23.67 26.03
C LYS A 16 15.87 -22.17 25.73
N GLY A 17 14.66 -21.62 25.84
CA GLY A 17 14.38 -20.22 25.52
C GLY A 17 13.15 -20.06 24.63
N TYR A 18 13.17 -19.02 23.80
CA TYR A 18 12.08 -18.66 22.90
C TYR A 18 12.51 -18.76 21.44
N GLU A 19 11.62 -19.20 20.57
CA GLU A 19 11.84 -19.36 19.14
C GLU A 19 10.71 -18.70 18.34
N LEU A 20 11.07 -18.06 17.23
CA LEU A 20 10.10 -17.49 16.28
C LEU A 20 9.65 -18.61 15.35
N ALA A 21 8.40 -19.04 15.49
CA ALA A 21 7.79 -20.10 14.69
C ALA A 21 7.20 -19.58 13.37
N TRP A 22 6.66 -18.35 13.36
CA TRP A 22 6.16 -17.68 12.16
C TRP A 22 6.06 -16.16 12.40
N ASP A 23 6.06 -15.41 11.30
CA ASP A 23 6.19 -13.95 11.29
C ASP A 23 5.19 -13.34 10.29
N ASP A 24 3.93 -13.23 10.71
CA ASP A 24 2.90 -12.47 9.99
C ASP A 24 2.67 -11.10 10.67
N GLY A 25 3.49 -10.78 11.68
CA GLY A 25 3.53 -9.50 12.34
C GLY A 25 4.36 -8.52 11.53
N LEU A 26 3.96 -7.25 11.53
CA LEU A 26 4.85 -6.19 11.08
C LEU A 26 5.05 -5.30 12.27
N ALA A 27 6.29 -4.99 12.62
CA ALA A 27 6.55 -3.98 13.61
C ALA A 27 7.02 -2.67 12.99
N GLY A 28 6.57 -1.55 13.54
CA GLY A 28 7.00 -0.23 13.05
C GLY A 28 8.51 0.00 13.09
N TRP A 29 9.26 -0.69 13.98
CA TRP A 29 10.73 -0.60 14.04
C TRP A 29 11.46 -1.50 13.04
N GLU A 30 10.78 -2.43 12.38
CA GLU A 30 11.38 -3.26 11.32
C GLU A 30 11.43 -2.54 9.97
N LEU A 31 10.70 -1.43 9.86
CA LEU A 31 10.56 -0.67 8.63
C LEU A 31 11.63 0.43 8.55
N ASP A 32 12.54 0.30 7.58
CA ASP A 32 13.43 1.37 7.17
C ASP A 32 12.68 2.34 6.24
N SER A 33 11.92 3.25 6.85
CA SER A 33 11.05 4.20 6.15
C SER A 33 11.68 5.60 6.10
N PRO A 34 11.54 6.35 4.98
CA PRO A 34 12.04 7.71 4.86
C PRO A 34 11.32 8.73 5.76
N GLY A 35 10.25 8.32 6.44
CA GLY A 35 9.51 9.11 7.41
C GLY A 35 8.82 8.24 8.46
N PRO A 36 8.11 8.85 9.43
CA PRO A 36 7.44 8.11 10.50
C PRO A 36 6.39 7.15 9.95
N VAL A 37 6.31 5.95 10.52
CA VAL A 37 5.28 4.95 10.19
C VAL A 37 4.29 4.79 11.33
N LEU A 38 3.02 4.99 11.04
CA LEU A 38 1.92 4.62 11.93
C LEU A 38 1.36 3.27 11.49
N LEU A 39 1.58 2.24 12.29
CA LEU A 39 0.99 0.92 12.10
C LEU A 39 -0.23 0.75 12.99
N MET A 40 -1.34 0.29 12.42
CA MET A 40 -2.61 0.09 13.11
C MET A 40 -3.14 -1.33 12.89
N ASP A 41 -3.75 -1.92 13.91
CA ASP A 41 -4.46 -3.20 13.72
C ASP A 41 -5.66 -3.03 12.78
N SER A 42 -6.51 -2.03 13.05
CA SER A 42 -7.72 -1.73 12.28
C SER A 42 -7.92 -0.22 12.16
N VAL A 43 -8.30 0.23 10.97
CA VAL A 43 -8.58 1.65 10.66
C VAL A 43 -9.78 1.76 9.72
N GLY A 44 -10.43 2.93 9.67
CA GLY A 44 -11.42 3.22 8.64
C GLY A 44 -10.83 3.09 7.24
N SER A 45 -9.86 3.94 6.91
CA SER A 45 -8.99 3.78 5.75
C SER A 45 -7.59 4.34 6.04
N THR A 46 -6.55 3.66 5.58
CA THR A 46 -5.16 4.18 5.65
C THR A 46 -5.03 5.49 4.86
N MET A 47 -5.78 5.65 3.77
CA MET A 47 -5.78 6.88 2.97
C MET A 47 -6.37 8.06 3.74
N ASP A 48 -7.43 7.85 4.52
CA ASP A 48 -8.00 8.92 5.35
C ASP A 48 -7.07 9.37 6.45
N GLU A 49 -6.42 8.41 7.09
CA GLU A 49 -5.47 8.72 8.15
C GLU A 49 -4.22 9.41 7.58
N ALA A 50 -3.71 8.95 6.42
CA ALA A 50 -2.61 9.63 5.73
C ALA A 50 -3.00 11.05 5.31
N ARG A 51 -4.23 11.27 4.83
CA ARG A 51 -4.77 12.59 4.53
C ARG A 51 -4.82 13.48 5.79
N ARG A 52 -5.29 12.94 6.92
CA ARG A 52 -5.31 13.64 8.21
C ARG A 52 -3.90 14.05 8.64
N LEU A 53 -2.91 13.16 8.52
CA LEU A 53 -1.51 13.46 8.80
C LEU A 53 -0.96 14.53 7.86
N ALA A 54 -1.25 14.45 6.56
CA ALA A 54 -0.80 15.42 5.57
C ALA A 54 -1.32 16.84 5.87
N PHE A 55 -2.62 16.99 6.18
CA PHE A 55 -3.22 18.26 6.61
C PHE A 55 -2.69 18.73 7.97
N GLY A 56 -2.32 17.78 8.85
CA GLY A 56 -1.63 18.06 10.11
C GLY A 56 -0.16 18.46 9.97
N GLY A 57 0.38 18.56 8.75
CA GLY A 57 1.75 19.01 8.51
C GLY A 57 2.81 17.89 8.51
N ALA A 58 2.40 16.62 8.44
CA ALA A 58 3.35 15.52 8.36
C ALA A 58 4.32 15.66 7.16
N PRO A 59 5.60 15.27 7.33
CA PRO A 59 6.60 15.37 6.28
C PRO A 59 6.34 14.37 5.15
N SER A 60 7.00 14.58 4.00
CA SER A 60 7.04 13.57 2.94
C SER A 60 7.64 12.27 3.48
N GLY A 61 7.10 11.12 3.09
CA GLY A 61 7.51 9.79 3.58
C GLY A 61 6.77 9.33 4.84
N ALA A 62 5.99 10.20 5.50
CA ALA A 62 5.11 9.75 6.58
C ALA A 62 4.10 8.74 6.03
N SER A 63 3.98 7.59 6.69
CA SER A 63 3.24 6.44 6.19
C SER A 63 2.23 5.92 7.21
N VAL A 64 1.08 5.46 6.71
CA VAL A 64 0.08 4.75 7.50
C VAL A 64 -0.07 3.35 6.94
N MET A 65 0.05 2.36 7.81
CA MET A 65 -0.14 0.96 7.51
C MET A 65 -1.23 0.37 8.41
N ALA A 66 -2.00 -0.56 7.88
CA ALA A 66 -2.98 -1.29 8.68
C ALA A 66 -3.04 -2.77 8.33
N LEU A 67 -3.38 -3.61 9.31
CA LEU A 67 -3.64 -5.04 9.07
C LEU A 67 -5.00 -5.27 8.41
N ARG A 68 -5.98 -4.38 8.64
CA ARG A 68 -7.30 -4.38 7.99
C ARG A 68 -7.90 -2.98 7.90
N GLN A 69 -8.80 -2.76 6.95
CA GLN A 69 -9.61 -1.54 6.86
C GLN A 69 -11.11 -1.86 6.98
N THR A 70 -11.84 -1.06 7.76
CA THR A 70 -13.31 -1.21 7.90
C THR A 70 -14.10 -0.40 6.88
N ALA A 71 -13.45 0.55 6.21
CA ALA A 71 -14.03 1.44 5.19
C ALA A 71 -13.00 1.74 4.08
N GLY A 72 -12.31 0.69 3.61
CA GLY A 72 -11.31 0.79 2.56
C GLY A 72 -11.87 1.41 1.27
N ARG A 73 -11.06 2.22 0.59
CA ARG A 73 -11.49 3.00 -0.58
C ARG A 73 -10.74 2.64 -1.86
N GLY A 74 -11.49 2.61 -2.94
CA GLY A 74 -10.98 2.67 -4.31
C GLY A 74 -11.28 4.01 -4.98
N ARG A 75 -11.05 4.06 -6.28
CA ARG A 75 -11.33 5.25 -7.11
C ARG A 75 -12.84 5.50 -7.21
N ASN A 76 -13.20 6.75 -7.46
CA ASN A 76 -14.58 7.18 -7.72
C ASN A 76 -15.56 6.75 -6.61
N GLY A 77 -15.08 6.65 -5.37
CA GLY A 77 -15.89 6.26 -4.22
C GLY A 77 -16.22 4.77 -4.13
N SER A 78 -15.57 3.91 -4.92
CA SER A 78 -15.75 2.46 -4.77
C SER A 78 -15.20 1.98 -3.43
N VAL A 79 -15.81 0.91 -2.89
CA VAL A 79 -15.30 0.24 -1.69
C VAL A 79 -14.15 -0.69 -2.08
N TRP A 80 -13.10 -0.71 -1.26
CA TRP A 80 -12.01 -1.67 -1.36
C TRP A 80 -12.04 -2.61 -0.16
N ASP A 81 -12.38 -3.87 -0.39
CA ASP A 81 -12.40 -4.89 0.65
C ASP A 81 -10.99 -5.13 1.20
N SER A 82 -10.84 -5.08 2.52
CA SER A 82 -9.53 -5.00 3.19
C SER A 82 -9.46 -5.88 4.45
N PRO A 83 -9.63 -7.20 4.34
CA PRO A 83 -9.52 -8.13 5.48
C PRO A 83 -8.06 -8.28 5.95
N SER A 84 -7.85 -8.93 7.09
CA SER A 84 -6.49 -9.30 7.53
C SER A 84 -5.77 -10.18 6.49
N GLY A 85 -4.46 -9.97 6.34
CA GLY A 85 -3.59 -10.71 5.40
C GLY A 85 -3.25 -9.97 4.10
N GLY A 86 -3.78 -8.76 3.89
CA GLY A 86 -3.37 -7.86 2.81
C GLY A 86 -2.36 -6.80 3.26
N LEU A 87 -1.74 -6.12 2.27
CA LEU A 87 -0.91 -4.93 2.50
C LEU A 87 -1.75 -3.67 2.26
N TYR A 88 -2.08 -2.95 3.33
CA TYR A 88 -2.77 -1.66 3.25
C TYR A 88 -1.81 -0.55 3.68
N LEU A 89 -1.36 0.26 2.73
CA LEU A 89 -0.35 1.29 2.92
C LEU A 89 -0.80 2.60 2.24
N SER A 90 -0.54 3.71 2.90
CA SER A 90 -0.71 5.05 2.33
C SER A 90 0.46 5.93 2.74
N VAL A 91 1.05 6.64 1.78
CA VAL A 91 2.29 7.43 1.97
C VAL A 91 2.01 8.88 1.63
N VAL A 92 2.40 9.79 2.52
CA VAL A 92 2.34 11.23 2.29
C VAL A 92 3.52 11.64 1.40
N ILE A 93 3.22 12.30 0.28
CA ILE A 93 4.24 12.82 -0.65
C ILE A 93 4.08 14.34 -0.75
N ARG A 94 5.17 15.08 -0.54
CA ARG A 94 5.22 16.53 -0.77
C ARG A 94 5.93 16.79 -2.10
N SER A 95 5.14 16.98 -3.16
CA SER A 95 5.66 17.22 -4.51
C SER A 95 5.44 18.68 -4.93
N ARG A 96 6.33 19.18 -5.80
CA ARG A 96 6.15 20.45 -6.52
C ARG A 96 5.47 20.26 -7.88
N LEU A 97 5.13 19.01 -8.24
CA LEU A 97 4.48 18.72 -9.50
C LEU A 97 3.05 19.30 -9.53
N PRO A 98 2.59 19.81 -10.69
CA PRO A 98 1.20 20.23 -10.84
C PRO A 98 0.22 19.09 -10.58
N LEU A 99 -0.96 19.40 -10.03
CA LEU A 99 -2.00 18.41 -9.72
C LEU A 99 -2.43 17.56 -10.93
N SER A 100 -2.27 18.10 -12.16
CA SER A 100 -2.52 17.37 -13.42
C SER A 100 -1.68 16.10 -13.58
N HIS A 101 -0.57 15.97 -12.84
CA HIS A 101 0.33 14.81 -12.92
C HIS A 101 -0.13 13.62 -12.06
N GLY A 102 -1.26 13.70 -11.35
CA GLY A 102 -1.76 12.61 -10.50
C GLY A 102 -1.91 11.27 -11.23
N GLY A 103 -2.29 11.29 -12.52
CA GLY A 103 -2.35 10.08 -13.35
C GLY A 103 -0.98 9.45 -13.61
N ALA A 104 0.05 10.26 -13.89
CA ALA A 104 1.41 9.80 -14.09
C ALA A 104 1.98 9.19 -12.79
N LEU A 105 1.76 9.85 -11.65
CA LEU A 105 2.16 9.30 -10.33
C LEU A 105 1.51 7.95 -10.05
N SER A 106 0.22 7.77 -10.40
CA SER A 106 -0.45 6.48 -10.24
C SER A 106 0.18 5.38 -11.09
N LEU A 107 0.59 5.71 -12.32
CA LEU A 107 1.25 4.76 -13.22
C LEU A 107 2.65 4.41 -12.73
N GLU A 108 3.47 5.41 -12.38
CA GLU A 108 4.82 5.19 -11.85
C GLU A 108 4.81 4.34 -10.59
N THR A 109 3.90 4.65 -9.66
CA THR A 109 3.71 3.84 -8.44
C THR A 109 3.38 2.39 -8.78
N ALA A 110 2.56 2.15 -9.81
CA ALA A 110 2.22 0.80 -10.25
C ALA A 110 3.42 0.04 -10.80
N LEU A 111 4.20 0.68 -11.67
CA LEU A 111 5.38 0.07 -12.28
C LEU A 111 6.45 -0.26 -11.25
N ILE A 112 6.69 0.64 -10.29
CA ILE A 112 7.63 0.40 -9.19
C ILE A 112 7.13 -0.74 -8.30
N THR A 113 5.84 -0.74 -7.96
CA THR A 113 5.24 -1.81 -7.15
C THR A 113 5.36 -3.17 -7.84
N LEU A 114 5.08 -3.26 -9.15
CA LEU A 114 5.26 -4.48 -9.93
C LEU A 114 6.71 -4.96 -9.96
N ARG A 115 7.67 -4.03 -10.09
CA ARG A 115 9.10 -4.37 -10.03
C ARG A 115 9.48 -4.99 -8.69
N VAL A 116 9.11 -4.34 -7.59
CA VAL A 116 9.39 -4.84 -6.23
C VAL A 116 8.71 -6.19 -5.98
N LEU A 117 7.45 -6.35 -6.41
CA LEU A 117 6.73 -7.61 -6.29
C LEU A 117 7.36 -8.72 -7.14
N ALA A 118 7.86 -8.41 -8.34
CA ALA A 118 8.56 -9.37 -9.17
C ALA A 118 9.88 -9.83 -8.52
N GLU A 119 10.64 -8.92 -7.90
CA GLU A 119 11.85 -9.24 -7.12
C GLU A 119 11.52 -10.11 -5.90
N ALA A 120 10.33 -9.94 -5.31
CA ALA A 120 9.81 -10.80 -4.24
C ALA A 120 9.19 -12.13 -4.74
N GLY A 121 9.21 -12.41 -6.04
CA GLY A 121 8.75 -13.68 -6.64
C GLY A 121 7.37 -13.64 -7.31
N ALA A 122 6.67 -12.50 -7.30
CA ALA A 122 5.36 -12.32 -7.94
C ALA A 122 5.48 -11.72 -9.36
N SER A 123 6.29 -12.34 -10.21
CA SER A 123 6.64 -11.82 -11.56
C SER A 123 5.54 -11.95 -12.62
N SER A 124 4.45 -12.66 -12.32
CA SER A 124 3.30 -12.84 -13.23
C SER A 124 2.25 -11.72 -13.13
N LEU A 125 2.46 -10.76 -12.23
CA LEU A 125 1.57 -9.62 -12.07
C LEU A 125 1.81 -8.58 -13.16
N GLU A 126 0.71 -7.97 -13.61
CA GLU A 126 0.72 -6.96 -14.64
C GLU A 126 -0.06 -5.73 -14.22
N PHE A 127 0.23 -4.62 -14.91
CA PHE A 127 -0.52 -3.40 -14.76
C PHE A 127 -1.82 -3.48 -15.57
N ASP A 128 -2.94 -3.28 -14.88
CA ASP A 128 -4.27 -3.19 -15.45
C ASP A 128 -4.75 -1.74 -15.33
N TRP A 129 -4.72 -1.04 -16.46
CA TRP A 129 -5.04 0.38 -16.54
C TRP A 129 -6.44 0.63 -15.95
N PRO A 130 -6.64 1.70 -15.15
CA PRO A 130 -5.71 2.82 -14.95
C PRO A 130 -4.86 2.76 -13.68
N ASN A 131 -5.04 1.77 -12.81
CA ASN A 131 -4.47 1.82 -11.46
C ASN A 131 -4.44 0.47 -10.74
N SER A 132 -4.64 -0.63 -11.45
CA SER A 132 -4.81 -1.94 -10.85
C SER A 132 -3.60 -2.82 -11.13
N LEU A 133 -3.31 -3.72 -10.20
CA LEU A 133 -2.39 -4.83 -10.42
C LEU A 133 -3.24 -6.07 -10.61
N ALA A 134 -2.94 -6.87 -11.63
CA ALA A 134 -3.72 -8.06 -11.93
C ALA A 134 -2.83 -9.25 -12.27
N SER A 135 -3.28 -10.43 -11.87
CA SER A 135 -2.78 -11.69 -12.43
C SER A 135 -3.59 -11.99 -13.69
N ARG A 136 -2.92 -12.30 -14.81
CA ARG A 136 -3.60 -12.92 -15.95
C ARG A 136 -3.76 -14.42 -15.69
N VAL A 137 -4.95 -14.93 -15.96
CA VAL A 137 -5.23 -16.36 -15.97
C VAL A 137 -5.62 -16.72 -17.40
N GLY A 138 -4.77 -17.50 -18.09
CA GLY A 138 -4.97 -17.91 -19.48
C GLY A 138 -3.70 -18.45 -20.14
N ASN A 139 -3.83 -18.97 -21.35
CA ASN A 139 -2.68 -19.47 -22.11
C ASN A 139 -1.72 -18.32 -22.48
N PRO A 140 -0.39 -18.48 -22.28
CA PRO A 140 0.60 -17.54 -22.78
C PRO A 140 0.40 -17.30 -24.29
N GLY A 141 0.24 -16.03 -24.70
CA GLY A 141 0.00 -15.64 -26.10
C GLY A 141 -1.47 -15.45 -26.51
N ALA A 142 -2.44 -15.83 -25.68
CA ALA A 142 -3.86 -15.61 -25.93
C ALA A 142 -4.37 -14.31 -25.26
N TYR A 143 -3.80 -13.17 -25.65
CA TYR A 143 -4.07 -11.86 -25.03
C TYR A 143 -5.56 -11.45 -25.03
N LEU A 144 -6.36 -11.97 -25.95
CA LEU A 144 -7.80 -11.67 -26.07
C LEU A 144 -8.70 -12.55 -25.19
N GLU A 145 -8.21 -13.69 -24.68
CA GLU A 145 -8.99 -14.65 -23.90
C GLU A 145 -8.60 -14.71 -22.41
N ALA A 146 -7.46 -14.11 -22.06
CA ALA A 146 -6.97 -14.09 -20.69
C ALA A 146 -7.92 -13.29 -19.79
N ARG A 147 -8.45 -13.95 -18.74
CA ARG A 147 -9.20 -13.26 -17.69
C ARG A 147 -8.22 -12.61 -16.73
N SER A 148 -8.34 -11.30 -16.53
CA SER A 148 -7.60 -10.61 -15.47
C SER A 148 -8.29 -10.80 -14.12
N ARG A 149 -7.50 -11.05 -13.07
CA ARG A 149 -7.96 -10.99 -11.69
C ARG A 149 -7.18 -9.91 -10.97
N LYS A 150 -7.89 -8.90 -10.49
CA LYS A 150 -7.29 -7.81 -9.72
C LYS A 150 -6.77 -8.36 -8.38
N VAL A 151 -5.50 -8.08 -8.09
CA VAL A 151 -4.82 -8.46 -6.86
C VAL A 151 -4.43 -7.26 -6.01
N GLY A 152 -4.40 -6.06 -6.61
CA GLY A 152 -4.06 -4.82 -5.92
C GLY A 152 -4.62 -3.60 -6.63
N GLY A 153 -4.65 -2.48 -5.93
CA GLY A 153 -5.13 -1.21 -6.45
C GLY A 153 -4.34 -0.05 -5.88
N ILE A 154 -4.08 0.94 -6.73
CA ILE A 154 -3.36 2.16 -6.36
C ILE A 154 -4.34 3.32 -6.37
N LEU A 155 -4.36 4.08 -5.29
CA LEU A 155 -5.17 5.27 -5.14
C LEU A 155 -4.23 6.45 -4.90
N VAL A 156 -4.29 7.44 -5.79
CA VAL A 156 -3.60 8.72 -5.62
C VAL A 156 -4.67 9.78 -5.40
N GLU A 157 -4.53 10.51 -4.29
CA GLU A 157 -5.32 11.68 -3.97
C GLU A 157 -4.36 12.85 -3.80
N ALA A 158 -4.67 13.99 -4.41
CA ALA A 158 -3.81 15.16 -4.37
C ALA A 158 -4.59 16.38 -3.90
N HIS A 159 -3.91 17.25 -3.16
CA HIS A 159 -4.43 18.53 -2.69
C HIS A 159 -3.37 19.60 -2.86
N GLY A 160 -3.79 20.79 -3.26
CA GLY A 160 -2.91 21.94 -3.47
C GLY A 160 -3.72 23.12 -4.01
N ASP A 161 -3.14 24.31 -3.94
CA ASP A 161 -3.75 25.49 -4.51
C ASP A 161 -3.68 25.46 -6.03
N ILE A 162 -4.79 25.77 -6.70
CA ILE A 162 -4.88 25.89 -8.17
C ILE A 162 -4.10 27.14 -8.67
N GLY A 163 -3.38 27.84 -7.78
CA GLY A 163 -2.75 29.14 -8.03
C GLY A 163 -1.29 29.12 -8.52
N ALA A 164 -0.66 27.96 -8.70
CA ALA A 164 0.68 27.88 -9.29
C ALA A 164 0.62 27.35 -10.72
N SER A 165 -0.12 28.06 -11.58
CA SER A 165 0.03 27.93 -13.03
C SER A 165 1.27 28.70 -13.47
N ASP A 166 2.45 28.18 -13.19
CA ASP A 166 3.62 28.55 -13.98
C ASP A 166 3.53 27.75 -15.27
N PHE A 167 2.90 28.39 -16.26
CA PHE A 167 3.05 28.03 -17.66
C PHE A 167 4.55 28.04 -17.98
N TYR A 168 5.08 26.88 -18.35
CA TYR A 168 6.28 26.74 -19.16
C TYR A 168 5.94 25.88 -20.38
#